data_AF-A0A202C2G8-F1
#
_entry.id   AF-A0A202C2G8-F1
#
_cell.length_a   1.000
_cell.length_b   1.000
_cell.length_c   1.000
_cell.angle_alpha   90.00
_cell.angle_beta   90.00
_cell.angle_gamma   90.00
#
_symmetry.space_group_name_H-M   'P 1'
#
loop_
_entity.id
_entity.type
_entity.pdbx_description
1 polymer ?
#
loop_
_entity_poly.entity_id
_entity_poly.type
_entity_poly.pdbx_seq_one_letter_code
_entity_poly.pdbx_strand_id
1 'polypeptide(L)'
;MLKRFSYLNSKLRIKSIDESGIEKQTNIFHFSKGLSEKIDFELREKMLNNDLIFRLNFDKETEYSYSLTLAFVRGFWMDPKLKVYSNYKESSLGGSLLDGILQGMKLFFKQQSRKKNLNMSITNAKLKNHLILFASVTGELNYLGATRAKLGTSKVQLEIKEFVYLELQSYFSDKEDELKDIFDVLQNNY
;
A
#
# COMPACT_ATOMS: atom_id res chain seq x y z
N MET A 1 18.47 -4.42 1.39
CA MET A 1 17.91 -3.98 2.69
C MET A 1 17.93 -2.47 2.87
N LEU A 2 19.08 -1.79 2.67
CA LEU A 2 19.22 -0.33 2.89
C LEU A 2 18.24 0.53 2.07
N LYS A 3 18.07 0.21 0.78
CA LYS A 3 17.09 0.84 -0.11
C LYS A 3 15.66 0.88 0.47
N ARG A 4 15.26 -0.15 1.23
CA ARG A 4 13.94 -0.20 1.89
C ARG A 4 13.83 0.83 3.01
N PHE A 5 14.84 0.93 3.87
CA PHE A 5 14.81 1.90 4.98
C PHE A 5 14.69 3.34 4.49
N SER A 6 15.37 3.69 3.40
CA SER A 6 15.24 5.01 2.78
C SER A 6 13.86 5.27 2.13
N TYR A 7 13.13 4.24 1.70
CA TYR A 7 11.74 4.42 1.25
C TYR A 7 10.77 4.63 2.42
N LEU A 8 11.03 3.98 3.56
CA LEU A 8 10.18 4.03 4.75
C LEU A 8 10.43 5.28 5.60
N ASN A 9 11.54 5.98 5.37
CA ASN A 9 11.85 7.24 6.01
C ASN A 9 12.42 8.20 4.96
N SER A 10 11.57 9.07 4.43
CA SER A 10 11.94 10.04 3.39
C SER A 10 12.98 11.06 3.84
N LYS A 11 13.17 11.24 5.16
CA LYS A 11 14.19 12.11 5.75
C LYS A 11 15.55 11.41 5.87
N LEU A 12 15.61 10.10 5.67
CA LEU A 12 16.83 9.31 5.82
C LEU A 12 17.65 9.31 4.52
N ARG A 13 18.97 9.52 4.67
CA ARG A 13 19.96 9.33 3.61
C ARG A 13 20.97 8.28 4.09
N ILE A 14 21.08 7.18 3.36
CA ILE A 14 22.00 6.08 3.69
C ILE A 14 23.14 6.07 2.67
N LYS A 15 24.37 6.11 3.17
CA LYS A 15 25.58 5.87 2.37
C LYS A 15 26.12 4.48 2.73
N SER A 16 26.22 3.60 1.75
CA SER A 16 26.83 2.27 1.90
C SER A 16 28.13 2.25 1.12
N ILE A 17 29.21 1.82 1.76
CA ILE A 17 30.53 1.70 1.17
C ILE A 17 30.97 0.26 1.32
N ASP A 18 31.32 -0.38 0.21
CA ASP A 18 31.95 -1.71 0.20
C ASP A 18 33.40 -1.55 -0.24
N GLU A 19 34.31 -2.00 0.63
CA GLU A 19 35.76 -1.94 0.45
C GLU A 19 36.37 -3.35 0.38
N SER A 20 35.55 -4.39 0.24
CA SER A 20 36.02 -5.77 0.12
C SER A 20 36.62 -6.11 -1.26
N GLY A 21 36.26 -5.34 -2.29
CA GLY A 21 36.77 -5.48 -3.65
C GLY A 21 38.00 -4.60 -3.93
N ILE A 22 38.64 -4.85 -5.08
CA ILE A 22 39.75 -4.02 -5.59
C ILE A 22 39.28 -2.58 -5.83
N GLU A 23 38.03 -2.42 -6.26
CA GLU A 23 37.40 -1.11 -6.46
C GLU A 23 36.43 -0.80 -5.32
N LYS A 24 36.50 0.45 -4.83
CA LYS A 24 35.59 0.97 -3.81
C LYS A 24 34.20 1.19 -4.40
N GLN A 25 33.20 0.45 -3.92
CA GLN A 25 31.81 0.66 -4.34
C GLN A 25 31.08 1.56 -3.33
N THR A 26 30.48 2.66 -3.82
CA THR A 26 29.68 3.57 -3.00
C THR A 26 28.26 3.66 -3.53
N ASN A 27 27.29 3.33 -2.68
CA ASN A 27 25.86 3.48 -2.97
C ASN A 27 25.24 4.53 -2.05
N ILE A 28 24.43 5.43 -2.61
CA ILE A 28 23.67 6.44 -1.86
C ILE A 28 22.19 6.18 -2.07
N PHE A 29 21.44 6.00 -0.97
CA PHE A 29 20.00 5.80 -0.99
C PHE A 29 19.31 6.97 -0.28
N HIS A 30 18.49 7.69 -1.03
CA HIS A 30 17.62 8.75 -0.51
C HIS A 30 16.40 8.86 -1.43
N PHE A 31 15.20 8.69 -0.87
CA PHE A 31 13.94 8.72 -1.61
C PHE A 31 13.01 9.73 -0.96
N SER A 32 13.07 10.95 -1.47
CA SER A 32 12.36 12.12 -0.94
C SER A 32 10.83 11.96 -0.89
N LYS A 33 10.22 11.21 -1.82
CA LYS A 33 8.77 10.92 -1.82
C LYS A 33 8.43 9.60 -1.14
N GLY A 34 9.38 9.01 -0.40
CA GLY A 34 9.18 7.82 0.41
C GLY A 34 8.62 6.63 -0.38
N LEU A 35 7.61 5.95 0.18
CA LEU A 35 6.98 4.78 -0.44
C LEU A 35 6.39 5.08 -1.82
N SER A 36 5.99 6.32 -2.10
CA SER A 36 5.47 6.74 -3.40
C SER A 36 6.46 6.43 -4.54
N GLU A 37 7.76 6.69 -4.34
CA GLU A 37 8.79 6.36 -5.34
C GLU A 37 8.94 4.84 -5.57
N LYS A 38 8.57 4.03 -4.56
CA LYS A 38 8.60 2.58 -4.67
C LYS A 38 7.50 2.08 -5.63
N ILE A 39 6.30 2.65 -5.59
CA ILE A 39 5.25 2.34 -6.57
C ILE A 39 5.67 2.77 -7.98
N ASP A 40 6.26 3.95 -8.14
CA ASP A 40 6.73 4.41 -9.45
C ASP A 40 7.74 3.43 -10.07
N PHE A 41 8.63 2.90 -9.23
CA PHE A 41 9.59 1.88 -9.65
C PHE A 41 8.89 0.59 -10.09
N GLU A 42 7.93 0.09 -9.31
CA GLU A 42 7.21 -1.16 -9.62
C GLU A 42 6.33 -1.03 -10.88
N LEU A 43 5.64 0.11 -11.06
CA LEU A 43 4.83 0.37 -12.25
C LEU A 43 5.71 0.42 -13.51
N ARG A 44 6.86 1.10 -13.45
CA ARG A 44 7.81 1.16 -14.58
C ARG A 44 8.45 -0.18 -14.88
N GLU A 45 8.92 -0.89 -13.87
CA GLU A 45 9.57 -2.20 -14.04
C GLU A 45 8.65 -3.21 -14.73
N LYS A 46 7.35 -3.12 -14.46
CA LYS A 46 6.34 -4.00 -15.04
C LYS A 46 5.62 -3.44 -16.27
N MET A 47 6.00 -2.24 -16.74
CA MET A 47 5.36 -1.55 -17.87
C MET A 47 3.86 -1.29 -17.69
N LEU A 48 3.39 -1.07 -16.46
CA LEU A 48 1.97 -0.95 -16.10
C LEU A 48 1.45 0.49 -16.06
N ASN A 49 2.22 1.46 -16.53
CA ASN A 49 1.81 2.87 -16.48
C ASN A 49 0.50 3.11 -17.24
N ASN A 50 0.25 2.36 -18.31
CA ASN A 50 -0.98 2.47 -19.11
C ASN A 50 -2.17 1.73 -18.49
N ASP A 51 -1.93 0.83 -17.53
CA ASP A 51 -2.96 0.06 -16.84
C ASP A 51 -3.39 0.70 -15.52
N LEU A 52 -2.72 1.78 -15.10
CA LEU A 52 -3.03 2.49 -13.87
C LEU A 52 -4.42 3.13 -13.97
N ILE A 53 -5.33 2.71 -13.09
CA ILE A 53 -6.65 3.34 -12.97
C ILE A 53 -6.57 4.50 -11.99
N PHE A 54 -6.06 4.22 -10.78
CA PHE A 54 -5.90 5.27 -9.78
C PHE A 54 -4.73 4.99 -8.84
N ARG A 55 -4.28 6.05 -8.19
CA ARG A 55 -3.24 6.00 -7.17
C ARG A 55 -3.64 6.83 -5.98
N LEU A 56 -3.44 6.27 -4.79
CA LEU A 56 -3.65 6.98 -3.53
C LEU A 56 -2.34 6.97 -2.72
N ASN A 57 -1.95 8.13 -2.22
CA ASN A 57 -0.82 8.28 -1.31
C ASN A 57 -1.22 9.20 -0.18
N PHE A 58 -0.94 8.81 1.05
CA PHE A 58 -1.11 9.69 2.20
C PHE A 58 -0.17 9.31 3.32
N ASP A 59 0.11 10.29 4.17
CA ASP A 59 0.73 10.14 5.47
C ASP A 59 -0.25 10.65 6.53
N LYS A 60 -0.35 9.95 7.67
CA LYS A 60 -1.20 10.34 8.80
C LYS A 60 -0.43 10.15 10.10
N GLU A 61 -0.68 11.03 11.06
CA GLU A 61 -0.07 10.98 12.38
C GLU A 61 -1.17 10.92 13.44
N THR A 62 -1.06 9.95 14.35
CA THR A 62 -1.84 9.84 15.60
C THR A 62 -0.86 9.62 16.75
N GLU A 63 -1.08 8.62 17.60
CA GLU A 63 -0.01 8.03 18.41
C GLU A 63 0.92 7.11 17.58
N TYR A 64 0.52 6.82 16.33
CA TYR A 64 1.30 6.10 15.34
C TYR A 64 1.57 6.98 14.13
N SER A 65 2.67 6.70 13.43
CA SER A 65 2.98 7.36 12.17
C SER A 65 2.71 6.41 11.01
N TYR A 66 1.77 6.78 10.14
CA TYR A 66 1.33 6.00 8.99
C TYR A 66 1.84 6.60 7.69
N SER A 67 2.29 5.72 6.79
CA SER A 67 2.50 6.06 5.39
C SER A 67 1.87 4.98 4.54
N LEU A 68 1.07 5.37 3.55
CA LEU A 68 0.42 4.46 2.62
C LEU A 68 0.55 4.98 1.21
N THR A 69 0.93 4.07 0.31
CA THR A 69 0.86 4.28 -1.13
C THR A 69 0.22 3.05 -1.75
N LEU A 70 -0.71 3.28 -2.65
CA LEU A 70 -1.34 2.22 -3.40
C LEU A 70 -1.62 2.66 -4.82
N ALA A 71 -1.59 1.70 -5.72
CA ALA A 71 -1.99 1.83 -7.11
C ALA A 71 -2.95 0.69 -7.43
N PHE A 72 -4.06 1.02 -8.07
CA PHE A 72 -5.00 0.05 -8.60
C PHE A 72 -4.86 0.02 -10.11
N VAL A 73 -4.66 -1.17 -10.67
CA VAL A 73 -4.37 -1.37 -12.08
C VAL A 73 -5.37 -2.32 -12.72
N ARG A 74 -5.64 -2.16 -14.01
CA ARG A 74 -6.53 -3.03 -14.79
C ARG A 74 -5.99 -4.46 -14.88
N GLY A 75 -4.68 -4.60 -15.04
CA GLY A 75 -4.01 -5.90 -15.16
C GLY A 75 -4.21 -6.80 -13.93
N PHE A 76 -4.39 -8.09 -14.16
CA PHE A 76 -4.49 -9.13 -13.13
C PHE A 76 -3.11 -9.61 -12.69
N TRP A 77 -2.91 -9.81 -11.38
CA TRP A 77 -1.65 -10.24 -10.80
C TRP A 77 -1.75 -11.67 -10.26
N MET A 78 -0.89 -12.57 -10.75
CA MET A 78 -0.63 -13.85 -10.09
C MET A 78 0.13 -13.69 -8.76
N ASP A 79 0.95 -12.64 -8.61
CA ASP A 79 1.72 -12.34 -7.39
C ASP A 79 1.54 -10.87 -6.96
N PRO A 80 0.44 -10.54 -6.27
CA PRO A 80 0.13 -9.16 -5.90
C PRO A 80 1.18 -8.58 -4.95
N LYS A 81 1.72 -7.41 -5.28
CA LYS A 81 2.77 -6.74 -4.49
C LYS A 81 2.16 -5.96 -3.34
N LEU A 82 1.83 -6.68 -2.26
CA LEU A 82 1.28 -6.14 -1.03
C LEU A 82 2.33 -6.23 0.07
N LYS A 83 3.05 -5.15 0.32
CA LYS A 83 4.08 -5.10 1.37
C LYS A 83 3.71 -4.12 2.46
N VAL A 84 3.65 -4.63 3.68
CA VAL A 84 3.35 -3.81 4.86
C VAL A 84 4.50 -3.89 5.85
N TYR A 85 4.81 -2.76 6.46
CA TYR A 85 5.94 -2.60 7.38
C TYR A 85 5.45 -2.08 8.73
N SER A 86 6.00 -2.64 9.80
CA SER A 86 5.75 -2.18 11.17
C SER A 86 7.09 -1.96 11.87
N ASN A 87 7.35 -0.73 12.31
CA ASN A 87 8.66 -0.31 12.82
C ASN A 87 9.80 -0.74 11.88
N TYR A 88 9.64 -0.45 10.58
CA TYR A 88 10.59 -0.75 9.49
C TYR A 88 10.83 -2.23 9.17
N LYS A 89 10.23 -3.16 9.92
CA LYS A 89 10.27 -4.60 9.65
C LYS A 89 9.06 -4.98 8.79
N GLU A 90 9.29 -5.84 7.80
CA GLU A 90 8.20 -6.38 6.98
C GLU A 90 7.34 -7.33 7.81
N SER A 91 6.03 -7.08 7.83
CA SER A 91 5.04 -8.00 8.38
C SER A 91 4.58 -8.93 7.27
N SER A 92 5.37 -9.97 7.00
CA SER A 92 5.18 -10.90 5.88
C SER A 92 3.84 -11.65 5.91
N LEU A 93 3.22 -11.79 7.08
CA LEU A 93 1.89 -12.39 7.25
C LEU A 93 0.77 -11.33 7.37
N GLY A 94 1.08 -10.06 7.10
CA GLY A 94 0.15 -8.94 7.21
C GLY A 94 -0.24 -8.62 8.64
N GLY A 95 -1.55 -8.68 8.92
CA GLY A 95 -2.14 -8.33 10.21
C GLY A 95 -2.81 -6.96 10.18
N SER A 96 -2.93 -6.33 11.35
CA SER A 96 -3.78 -5.16 11.60
C SER A 96 -3.69 -4.06 10.54
N LEU A 97 -2.48 -3.73 10.06
CA LEU A 97 -2.29 -2.71 9.04
C LEU A 97 -2.92 -3.11 7.68
N LEU A 98 -2.52 -4.27 7.14
CA LEU A 98 -3.03 -4.74 5.85
C LEU A 98 -4.54 -5.02 5.91
N ASP A 99 -5.01 -5.63 7.00
CA ASP A 99 -6.41 -5.97 7.19
C ASP A 99 -7.29 -4.71 7.26
N GLY A 100 -6.81 -3.67 7.96
CA GLY A 100 -7.50 -2.39 8.05
C GLY A 100 -7.60 -1.69 6.69
N ILE A 101 -6.51 -1.67 5.92
CA ILE A 101 -6.49 -1.09 4.57
C ILE A 101 -7.54 -1.77 3.68
N LEU A 102 -7.51 -3.11 3.59
CA LEU A 102 -8.46 -3.86 2.77
C LEU A 102 -9.91 -3.70 3.26
N GLN A 103 -10.13 -3.57 4.56
CA GLN A 103 -11.46 -3.28 5.11
C GLN A 103 -11.96 -1.88 4.72
N GLY A 104 -11.09 -0.87 4.75
CA GLY A 104 -11.42 0.50 4.32
C GLY A 104 -11.79 0.55 2.85
N MET A 105 -10.99 -0.09 1.99
CA MET A 105 -11.27 -0.21 0.55
C MET A 105 -12.60 -0.92 0.28
N LYS A 106 -12.83 -2.09 0.91
CA LYS A 106 -14.10 -2.83 0.76
C LYS A 106 -15.29 -2.00 1.20
N LEU A 107 -15.19 -1.29 2.32
CA LEU A 107 -16.26 -0.45 2.83
C LEU A 107 -16.61 0.64 1.80
N PHE A 108 -15.59 1.33 1.29
CA PHE A 108 -15.76 2.36 0.27
C PHE A 108 -16.43 1.81 -1.00
N PHE A 109 -15.84 0.80 -1.64
CA PHE A 109 -16.35 0.28 -2.91
C PHE A 109 -17.73 -0.37 -2.77
N LYS A 110 -18.03 -1.02 -1.64
CA LYS A 110 -19.36 -1.59 -1.38
C LYS A 110 -20.44 -0.51 -1.22
N GLN A 111 -20.11 0.63 -0.61
CA GLN A 111 -21.05 1.75 -0.52
C GLN A 111 -21.28 2.38 -1.90
N GLN A 112 -20.21 2.59 -2.66
CA GLN A 112 -20.30 3.19 -3.99
C GLN A 112 -21.05 2.28 -4.99
N SER A 113 -20.83 0.96 -4.92
CA SER A 113 -21.56 0.02 -5.78
C SER A 113 -23.06 -0.04 -5.47
N ARG A 114 -23.44 0.10 -4.19
CA ARG A 114 -24.85 0.22 -3.77
C ARG A 114 -25.50 1.49 -4.30
N LYS A 115 -24.81 2.64 -4.23
CA LYS A 115 -25.33 3.91 -4.79
C LYS A 115 -25.62 3.80 -6.29
N LYS A 116 -24.84 2.98 -7.02
CA LYS A 116 -25.02 2.72 -8.45
C LYS A 116 -25.87 1.47 -8.75
N ASN A 117 -26.54 0.87 -7.75
CA ASN A 117 -27.38 -0.33 -7.88
C ASN A 117 -26.70 -1.57 -8.50
N LEU A 118 -25.37 -1.68 -8.40
CA LEU A 118 -24.61 -2.79 -9.00
C LEU A 118 -24.58 -4.06 -8.12
N ASN A 119 -24.91 -3.96 -6.82
CA ASN A 119 -24.96 -5.05 -5.84
C ASN A 119 -23.80 -6.08 -5.91
N MET A 120 -22.60 -5.61 -6.24
CA MET A 120 -21.44 -6.47 -6.45
C MET A 120 -20.78 -6.94 -5.16
N SER A 121 -20.23 -8.15 -5.19
CA SER A 121 -19.43 -8.72 -4.09
C SER A 121 -17.97 -8.24 -4.19
N ILE A 122 -17.54 -7.38 -3.26
CA ILE A 122 -16.15 -6.93 -3.15
C ILE A 122 -15.42 -7.82 -2.14
N THR A 123 -14.58 -8.73 -2.62
CA THR A 123 -13.78 -9.64 -1.78
C THR A 123 -12.33 -9.16 -1.67
N ASN A 124 -11.63 -9.63 -0.63
CA ASN A 124 -10.19 -9.37 -0.51
C ASN A 124 -9.42 -9.91 -1.72
N ALA A 125 -9.77 -11.11 -2.22
CA ALA A 125 -9.08 -11.71 -3.36
C ALA A 125 -9.15 -10.81 -4.59
N LYS A 126 -10.35 -10.33 -4.96
CA LYS A 126 -10.55 -9.41 -6.09
C LYS A 126 -9.74 -8.13 -5.94
N LEU A 127 -9.77 -7.50 -4.77
CA LEU A 127 -8.98 -6.28 -4.55
C LEU A 127 -7.48 -6.56 -4.70
N LYS A 128 -6.98 -7.61 -4.05
CA LYS A 128 -5.54 -7.94 -4.02
C LYS A 128 -4.99 -8.16 -5.43
N ASN A 129 -5.74 -8.81 -6.31
CA ASN A 129 -5.30 -9.13 -7.68
C ASN A 129 -5.04 -7.91 -8.56
N HIS A 130 -5.51 -6.72 -8.17
CA HIS A 130 -5.36 -5.47 -8.91
C HIS A 130 -4.57 -4.40 -8.14
N LEU A 131 -3.99 -4.77 -6.98
CA LEU A 131 -3.36 -3.84 -6.06
C LEU A 131 -1.83 -3.98 -6.05
N ILE A 132 -1.16 -2.85 -6.26
CA ILE A 132 0.19 -2.62 -5.75
C ILE A 132 0.04 -1.79 -4.48
N LEU A 133 0.54 -2.30 -3.36
CA LEU A 133 0.37 -1.66 -2.06
C LEU A 133 1.69 -1.69 -1.29
N PHE A 134 2.12 -0.51 -0.85
CA PHE A 134 3.13 -0.39 0.18
C PHE A 134 2.58 0.46 1.32
N ALA A 135 2.66 -0.03 2.54
CA ALA A 135 2.27 0.75 3.71
C ALA A 135 3.22 0.52 4.87
N SER A 136 3.37 1.52 5.72
CA SER A 136 4.15 1.42 6.94
C SER A 136 3.45 2.07 8.11
N VAL A 137 3.64 1.50 9.29
CA VAL A 137 3.25 2.07 10.57
C VAL A 137 4.43 2.03 11.54
N THR A 138 4.65 3.10 12.29
CA THR A 138 5.63 3.14 13.37
C THR A 138 4.99 3.63 14.68
N GLY A 139 5.57 3.20 15.81
CA GLY A 139 5.10 3.53 17.16
C GLY A 139 5.18 2.32 18.11
N GLU A 140 4.43 2.38 19.21
CA GLU A 140 4.33 1.28 20.19
C GLU A 140 3.40 0.17 19.69
N LEU A 141 3.97 -0.88 19.12
CA LEU A 141 3.23 -1.91 18.39
C LEU A 141 3.28 -3.28 19.07
N ASN A 142 2.12 -3.94 19.11
CA ASN A 142 1.95 -5.33 19.52
C ASN A 142 1.93 -6.26 18.30
N TYR A 143 2.60 -7.41 18.45
CA TYR A 143 2.81 -8.39 17.39
C TYR A 143 2.25 -9.75 17.77
N LEU A 144 1.78 -10.50 16.77
CA LEU A 144 1.36 -11.88 16.96
C LEU A 144 2.57 -12.80 16.77
N GLY A 145 3.09 -13.31 17.88
CA GLY A 145 4.23 -14.23 17.91
C GLY A 145 5.61 -13.56 17.91
N ALA A 146 6.63 -14.33 18.29
CA ALA A 146 7.99 -13.85 18.52
C ALA A 146 8.69 -13.34 17.25
N THR A 147 8.33 -13.86 16.07
CA THR A 147 8.96 -13.47 14.79
C THR A 147 8.54 -12.07 14.33
N ARG A 148 7.50 -11.48 14.93
CA ARG A 148 6.92 -10.19 14.52
C ARG A 148 6.46 -10.18 13.05
N ALA A 149 6.13 -11.36 12.50
CA ALA A 149 5.72 -11.52 11.11
C ALA A 149 4.29 -11.00 10.84
N LYS A 150 3.46 -10.88 11.89
CA LYS A 150 2.08 -10.39 11.80
C LYS A 150 1.83 -9.31 12.84
N LEU A 151 1.29 -8.17 12.41
CA LEU A 151 0.92 -7.08 13.32
C LEU A 151 -0.40 -7.41 14.02
N GLY A 152 -0.46 -7.21 15.34
CA GLY A 152 -1.61 -7.54 16.19
C GLY A 152 -2.19 -6.34 16.95
N THR A 153 -1.85 -5.11 16.56
CA THR A 153 -2.32 -3.90 17.23
C THR A 153 -3.71 -3.51 16.72
N SER A 154 -4.77 -3.85 17.46
CA SER A 154 -6.17 -3.64 17.01
C SER A 154 -6.50 -2.19 16.66
N LYS A 155 -5.96 -1.21 17.42
CA LYS A 155 -6.18 0.21 17.16
C LYS A 155 -5.65 0.64 15.79
N VAL A 156 -4.48 0.11 15.39
CA VAL A 156 -3.93 0.33 14.05
C VAL A 156 -4.88 -0.10 12.95
N GLN A 157 -5.58 -1.22 13.11
CA GLN A 157 -6.56 -1.70 12.13
C GLN A 157 -7.76 -0.76 12.00
N LEU A 158 -8.26 -0.24 13.13
CA LEU A 158 -9.41 0.66 13.15
C LEU A 158 -9.06 2.01 12.50
N GLU A 159 -7.95 2.62 12.90
CA GLU A 159 -7.52 3.93 12.39
C GLU A 159 -7.24 3.86 10.88
N ILE A 160 -6.43 2.91 10.41
CA ILE A 160 -6.09 2.86 8.99
C ILE A 160 -7.29 2.51 8.11
N LYS A 161 -8.25 1.74 8.62
CA LYS A 161 -9.52 1.46 7.92
C LYS A 161 -10.29 2.75 7.66
N GLU A 162 -10.40 3.60 8.69
CA GLU A 162 -11.07 4.89 8.59
C GLU A 162 -10.34 5.84 7.66
N PHE A 163 -9.01 5.96 7.81
CA PHE A 163 -8.18 6.80 6.93
C PHE A 163 -8.34 6.40 5.47
N VAL A 164 -8.19 5.12 5.13
CA VAL A 164 -8.34 4.65 3.75
C VAL A 164 -9.74 4.95 3.21
N TYR A 165 -10.79 4.74 4.02
CA TYR A 165 -12.15 5.04 3.59
C TYR A 165 -12.34 6.53 3.29
N LEU A 166 -11.93 7.42 4.20
CA LEU A 166 -12.08 8.88 4.02
C LEU A 166 -11.24 9.41 2.87
N GLU A 167 -10.01 8.93 2.73
CA GLU A 167 -9.11 9.31 1.63
C GLU A 167 -9.65 8.86 0.27
N LEU A 168 -10.23 7.66 0.18
CA LEU A 168 -10.92 7.22 -1.04
C LEU A 168 -12.17 8.04 -1.33
N GLN A 169 -12.96 8.40 -0.30
CA GLN A 169 -14.09 9.31 -0.48
C GLN A 169 -13.67 10.67 -1.03
N SER A 170 -12.60 11.24 -0.49
CA SER A 170 -12.04 12.50 -0.98
C SER A 170 -11.54 12.36 -2.41
N TYR A 171 -10.76 11.30 -2.68
CA TYR A 171 -10.14 11.07 -3.99
C TYR A 171 -11.18 10.89 -5.10
N PHE A 172 -12.26 10.15 -4.86
CA PHE A 172 -13.31 9.84 -5.84
C PHE A 172 -14.49 10.80 -5.82
N SER A 173 -14.41 11.93 -5.10
CA SER A 173 -15.51 12.89 -5.02
C SER A 173 -15.93 13.47 -6.37
N ASP A 174 -14.98 13.56 -7.32
CA ASP A 174 -15.14 14.12 -8.66
C ASP A 174 -14.67 13.18 -9.79
N LYS A 175 -14.39 11.91 -9.48
CA LYS A 175 -13.79 10.93 -10.42
C LYS A 175 -14.70 9.74 -10.70
N GLU A 176 -15.89 10.03 -11.20
CA GLU A 176 -16.88 8.99 -11.51
C GLU A 176 -16.40 7.99 -12.57
N ASP A 177 -15.64 8.45 -13.57
CA ASP A 177 -15.12 7.61 -14.65
C ASP A 177 -14.08 6.60 -14.14
N GLU A 178 -13.11 7.03 -13.33
CA GLU A 178 -12.15 6.11 -12.69
C GLU A 178 -12.87 5.08 -11.79
N LEU A 179 -13.91 5.50 -11.08
CA LEU A 179 -14.70 4.61 -10.24
C LEU A 179 -15.46 3.56 -11.06
N LYS A 180 -15.96 3.94 -12.23
CA LYS A 180 -16.61 3.01 -13.18
C LYS A 180 -15.60 1.98 -13.69
N ASP A 181 -14.42 2.42 -14.11
CA ASP A 181 -13.34 1.53 -14.56
C ASP A 181 -12.97 0.48 -13.49
N ILE A 182 -12.90 0.90 -12.23
CA ILE A 182 -12.65 -0.03 -11.10
C ILE A 182 -13.77 -1.07 -11.00
N PHE A 183 -15.03 -0.67 -11.13
CA PHE A 183 -16.15 -1.61 -11.04
C PHE A 183 -16.17 -2.59 -12.20
N ASP A 184 -15.89 -2.12 -13.42
CA ASP A 184 -15.78 -2.99 -14.60
C ASP A 184 -14.68 -4.05 -14.38
N VAL A 185 -13.52 -3.65 -13.86
CA VAL A 185 -12.44 -4.57 -13.50
C VAL A 185 -12.86 -5.56 -12.41
N LEU A 186 -13.51 -5.09 -11.33
CA LEU A 186 -13.90 -5.96 -10.22
C LEU A 186 -15.07 -6.90 -10.55
N GLN A 187 -15.87 -6.59 -11.58
CA GLN A 187 -16.92 -7.48 -12.08
C GLN A 187 -16.35 -8.60 -12.96
N ASN A 188 -15.38 -8.28 -13.81
CA ASN A 188 -14.75 -9.22 -14.71
C ASN A 188 -13.86 -10.20 -13.93
N ASN A 189 -14.33 -11.45 -13.80
CA ASN A 189 -13.56 -12.53 -13.19
C ASN A 189 -12.51 -13.01 -14.23
N TYR A 190 -11.34 -12.37 -14.26
CA TYR A 190 -10.15 -13.01 -14.81
C TYR A 190 -9.46 -13.81 -13.71
#